data_AF-A0A7G7YMT1-F1
#
_entry.id   AF-A0A7G7YMT1-F1
#
_cell.length_a   1.000
_cell.length_b   1.000
_cell.length_c   1.000
_cell.angle_alpha   90.00
_cell.angle_beta   90.00
_cell.angle_gamma   90.00
#
_symmetry.space_group_name_H-M   'P 1'
#
loop_
_entity.id
_entity.type
_entity.pdbx_description
1 polymer ?
#
loop_
_entity_poly.entity_id
_entity_poly.type
_entity_poly.pdbx_seq_one_letter_code
_entity_poly.pdbx_strand_id
1 'polypeptide(L)'
;MSAAENTVDHIDVASMVIATAHNVREMLQRSSVWGRMNDGTLPFAGRASYLEQHWEGLRVLLAALDKFDGVADVVELREQLRRTVEKMGDALDRSHSTARWRDHHVTMPSMLQFRRQVADMDERGDLVALVAHSVVRLAAVGACPVPSKAGEMSIPAVTIVRDEEQEEHFAEELSAALVLMMAHGSDVVRAYQGQKRASSCAVTAAMIRNALR
;
A
#
# COMPACT_ATOMS: atom_id res chain seq x y z
N MET A 1 -2.64 44.69 -17.62
CA MET A 1 -1.79 44.02 -16.60
C MET A 1 -2.16 42.56 -16.65
N SER A 2 -1.30 41.73 -17.24
CA SER A 2 -1.55 40.30 -17.45
C SER A 2 -1.49 39.58 -16.12
N ALA A 3 -2.52 38.81 -15.79
CA ALA A 3 -2.45 37.81 -14.76
C ALA A 3 -1.35 36.83 -15.19
N ALA A 4 -0.21 36.86 -14.50
CA ALA A 4 0.74 35.78 -14.58
C ALA A 4 0.03 34.57 -13.98
N GLU A 5 -0.38 33.66 -14.86
CA GLU A 5 -0.63 32.28 -14.48
C GLU A 5 0.67 31.80 -13.81
N ASN A 6 0.66 31.72 -12.48
CA ASN A 6 1.65 30.94 -11.76
C ASN A 6 1.39 29.48 -12.13
N THR A 7 1.88 29.08 -13.31
CA THR A 7 2.08 27.67 -13.64
C THR A 7 2.98 27.11 -12.56
N VAL A 8 2.40 26.28 -11.69
CA VAL A 8 3.14 25.52 -10.70
C VAL A 8 4.13 24.65 -11.46
N ASP A 9 5.41 25.01 -11.41
CA ASP A 9 6.49 24.37 -12.16
C ASP A 9 6.74 22.98 -11.55
N HIS A 10 6.11 21.96 -12.11
CA HIS A 10 6.33 20.56 -11.74
C HIS A 10 6.43 19.73 -13.01
N ILE A 11 7.25 18.68 -12.95
CA ILE A 11 7.34 17.71 -14.04
C ILE A 11 6.13 16.78 -13.96
N ASP A 12 5.45 16.60 -15.09
CA ASP A 12 4.31 15.69 -15.18
C ASP A 12 4.77 14.22 -15.20
N VAL A 13 4.71 13.60 -14.02
CA VAL A 13 5.01 12.17 -13.82
C VAL A 13 3.76 11.28 -13.86
N ALA A 14 2.60 11.79 -14.30
CA ALA A 14 1.34 11.03 -14.30
C ALA A 14 1.43 9.74 -15.11
N SER A 15 2.15 9.77 -16.24
CA SER A 15 2.38 8.58 -17.07
C SER A 15 3.12 7.46 -16.31
N MET A 16 4.12 7.80 -15.50
CA MET A 16 4.86 6.86 -14.65
C MET A 16 3.98 6.28 -13.56
N VAL A 17 3.14 7.11 -12.93
CA VAL A 17 2.19 6.68 -11.90
C VAL A 17 1.18 5.69 -12.47
N ILE A 18 0.61 5.98 -13.65
CA ILE A 18 -0.34 5.11 -14.34
C ILE A 18 0.31 3.78 -14.73
N ALA A 19 1.50 3.83 -15.34
CA ALA A 19 2.26 2.65 -15.72
C ALA A 19 2.60 1.79 -14.49
N THR A 20 3.01 2.41 -13.39
CA THR A 20 3.30 1.73 -12.12
C THR A 20 2.06 1.06 -11.56
N ALA A 21 0.92 1.75 -11.52
CA ALA A 21 -0.33 1.17 -11.04
C ALA A 21 -0.77 -0.05 -11.87
N HIS A 22 -0.57 0.00 -13.19
CA HIS A 22 -0.80 -1.14 -14.07
C HIS A 22 0.16 -2.30 -13.76
N ASN A 23 1.46 -2.02 -13.66
CA ASN A 23 2.49 -3.01 -13.34
C ASN A 23 2.25 -3.68 -11.99
N VAL A 24 1.93 -2.90 -10.95
CA VAL A 24 1.56 -3.43 -9.63
C VAL A 24 0.43 -4.45 -9.75
N ARG A 25 -0.63 -4.10 -10.47
CA ARG A 25 -1.77 -5.00 -10.67
C ARG A 25 -1.35 -6.29 -11.37
N GLU A 26 -0.62 -6.20 -12.47
CA GLU A 26 -0.16 -7.38 -13.21
C GLU A 26 0.75 -8.27 -12.37
N MET A 27 1.73 -7.68 -11.68
CA MET A 27 2.68 -8.38 -10.82
C MET A 27 1.98 -9.08 -9.67
N LEU A 28 1.03 -8.41 -9.01
CA LEU A 28 0.23 -9.00 -7.95
C LEU A 28 -0.61 -10.16 -8.49
N GLN A 29 -1.28 -10.01 -9.63
CA GLN A 29 -2.08 -11.08 -10.23
C GLN A 29 -1.27 -12.34 -10.56
N ARG A 30 0.01 -12.17 -10.92
CA ARG A 30 0.94 -13.28 -11.22
C ARG A 30 1.66 -13.80 -9.97
N SER A 31 1.51 -13.15 -8.82
CA SER A 31 2.20 -13.52 -7.59
C SER A 31 1.68 -14.83 -6.99
N SER A 32 2.56 -15.54 -6.29
CA SER A 32 2.21 -16.78 -5.58
C SER A 32 1.17 -16.55 -4.48
N VAL A 33 1.22 -15.41 -3.79
CA VAL A 33 0.24 -15.05 -2.77
C VAL A 33 -1.14 -14.90 -3.38
N TRP A 34 -1.24 -14.28 -4.56
CA TRP A 34 -2.49 -14.11 -5.28
C TRP A 34 -3.05 -15.42 -5.81
N GLY A 35 -2.20 -16.26 -6.41
CA GLY A 35 -2.57 -17.60 -6.83
C GLY A 35 -3.19 -18.40 -5.68
N ARG A 36 -2.51 -18.40 -4.51
CA ARG A 36 -3.00 -19.10 -3.30
C ARG A 36 -4.26 -18.47 -2.68
N MET A 37 -4.45 -17.16 -2.83
CA MET A 37 -5.69 -16.50 -2.42
C MET A 37 -6.87 -16.94 -3.28
N ASN A 38 -6.68 -16.99 -4.60
CA ASN A 38 -7.70 -17.33 -5.58
C ASN A 38 -8.12 -18.81 -5.54
N ASP A 39 -7.15 -19.72 -5.48
CA ASP A 39 -7.43 -21.16 -5.39
C ASP A 39 -7.85 -21.61 -3.98
N GLY A 40 -7.77 -20.71 -3.00
CA GLY A 40 -8.17 -20.94 -1.61
C GLY A 40 -7.20 -21.79 -0.79
N THR A 41 -5.97 -22.01 -1.28
CA THR A 41 -4.90 -22.73 -0.58
C THR A 41 -4.15 -21.88 0.43
N LEU A 42 -4.31 -20.55 0.41
CA LEU A 42 -3.86 -19.68 1.49
C LEU A 42 -4.88 -19.74 2.65
N PRO A 43 -4.46 -20.15 3.87
CA PRO A 43 -5.37 -20.19 5.01
C PRO A 43 -5.86 -18.79 5.36
N PHE A 44 -6.94 -18.72 6.14
CA PHE A 44 -7.54 -17.46 6.57
C PHE A 44 -6.52 -16.50 7.18
N ALA A 45 -5.73 -16.99 8.13
CA ALA A 45 -4.72 -16.20 8.82
C ALA A 45 -3.68 -15.62 7.84
N GLY A 46 -3.31 -16.37 6.79
CA GLY A 46 -2.43 -15.88 5.74
C GLY A 46 -3.04 -14.75 4.91
N ARG A 47 -4.34 -14.82 4.59
CA ARG A 47 -5.04 -13.74 3.90
C ARG A 47 -5.13 -12.48 4.76
N ALA A 48 -5.49 -12.64 6.03
CA ALA A 48 -5.54 -11.53 6.99
C ALA A 48 -4.15 -10.89 7.14
N SER A 49 -3.10 -11.69 7.41
CA SER A 49 -1.74 -11.19 7.54
C SER A 49 -1.23 -10.46 6.28
N TYR A 50 -1.61 -10.89 5.08
CA TYR A 50 -1.26 -10.18 3.85
C TYR A 50 -1.89 -8.79 3.77
N LEU A 51 -3.18 -8.68 4.09
CA LEU A 51 -3.88 -7.40 4.14
C LEU A 51 -3.34 -6.52 5.29
N GLU A 52 -3.06 -7.10 6.45
CA GLU A 52 -2.43 -6.41 7.59
C GLU A 52 -1.09 -5.75 7.18
N GLN A 53 -0.26 -6.40 6.33
CA GLN A 53 0.99 -5.79 5.86
C GLN A 53 0.72 -4.52 5.04
N HIS A 54 -0.28 -4.53 4.15
CA HIS A 54 -0.59 -3.35 3.34
C HIS A 54 -1.20 -2.23 4.18
N TRP A 55 -2.08 -2.56 5.13
CA TRP A 55 -2.62 -1.60 6.10
C TRP A 55 -1.51 -0.94 6.91
N GLU A 56 -0.59 -1.73 7.45
CA GLU A 56 0.54 -1.23 8.22
C GLU A 56 1.49 -0.39 7.36
N GLY A 57 1.76 -0.81 6.13
CA GLY A 57 2.60 -0.06 5.20
C GLY A 57 2.03 1.33 4.90
N LEU A 58 0.72 1.44 4.69
CA LEU A 58 0.05 2.74 4.51
C LEU A 58 0.13 3.59 5.78
N ARG A 59 -0.05 2.99 6.96
CA ARG A 59 0.03 3.69 8.25
C ARG A 59 1.41 4.27 8.52
N VAL A 60 2.47 3.51 8.21
CA VAL A 60 3.87 3.94 8.35
C VAL A 60 4.17 5.11 7.42
N LEU A 61 3.73 5.06 6.16
CA LEU A 61 3.90 6.16 5.21
C LEU A 61 3.11 7.41 5.61
N LEU A 62 1.86 7.24 6.06
CA LEU A 62 1.04 8.34 6.55
C LEU A 62 1.72 9.05 7.73
N ALA A 63 2.26 8.29 8.69
CA ALA A 63 2.95 8.85 9.84
C ALA A 63 4.23 9.63 9.45
N ALA A 64 4.97 9.18 8.44
CA ALA A 64 6.11 9.92 7.90
C ALA A 64 5.66 11.21 7.19
N LEU A 65 4.64 11.13 6.33
CA LEU A 65 4.11 12.28 5.61
C LEU A 65 3.41 13.30 6.51
N ASP A 66 2.86 12.88 7.65
CA ASP A 66 2.22 13.77 8.63
C ASP A 66 3.18 14.83 9.21
N LYS A 67 4.50 14.61 9.12
CA LYS A 67 5.51 15.60 9.51
C LYS A 67 5.69 16.73 8.50
N PHE A 68 5.13 16.60 7.31
CA PHE A 68 5.18 17.58 6.22
C PHE A 68 3.84 18.31 6.06
N ASP A 69 3.16 18.61 7.18
CA ASP A 69 1.79 19.10 7.15
C ASP A 69 1.59 20.49 6.53
N GLY A 70 2.65 21.29 6.47
CA GLY A 70 2.69 22.55 5.74
C GLY A 70 2.99 22.44 4.23
N VAL A 71 3.28 21.25 3.69
CA VAL A 71 3.62 21.08 2.27
C VAL A 71 2.36 20.81 1.44
N ALA A 72 1.95 21.81 0.65
CA ALA A 72 0.72 21.76 -0.14
C ALA A 72 0.67 20.56 -1.12
N ASP A 73 1.81 20.18 -1.70
CA ASP A 73 1.93 19.13 -2.71
C ASP A 73 1.54 17.73 -2.23
N VAL A 74 1.54 17.50 -0.90
CA VAL A 74 1.25 16.15 -0.34
C VAL A 74 -0.03 16.09 0.46
N VAL A 75 -0.79 17.19 0.54
CA VAL A 75 -2.06 17.26 1.29
C VAL A 75 -3.06 16.22 0.76
N GLU A 76 -3.29 16.19 -0.55
CA GLU A 76 -4.27 15.26 -1.14
C GLU A 76 -3.83 13.79 -0.97
N LEU A 77 -2.52 13.52 -1.12
CA LEU A 77 -1.96 12.20 -0.89
C LEU A 77 -2.15 11.74 0.56
N ARG A 78 -1.89 12.62 1.54
CA ARG A 78 -2.09 12.32 2.96
C ARG A 78 -3.56 12.03 3.28
N GLU A 79 -4.48 12.83 2.77
CA GLU A 79 -5.92 12.56 2.95
C GLU A 79 -6.33 11.23 2.31
N GLN A 80 -5.80 10.91 1.12
CA GLN A 80 -6.06 9.63 0.49
C GLN A 80 -5.51 8.45 1.31
N LEU A 81 -4.29 8.57 1.83
CA LEU A 81 -3.68 7.57 2.71
C LEU A 81 -4.52 7.38 3.98
N ARG A 82 -4.92 8.47 4.64
CA ARG A 82 -5.74 8.41 5.86
C ARG A 82 -7.06 7.69 5.61
N ARG A 83 -7.81 8.08 4.58
CA ARG A 83 -9.06 7.41 4.18
C ARG A 83 -8.85 5.92 3.87
N THR A 84 -7.74 5.59 3.21
CA THR A 84 -7.44 4.19 2.84
C THR A 84 -7.05 3.35 4.06
N VAL A 85 -6.25 3.90 4.98
CA VAL A 85 -5.89 3.26 6.26
C VAL A 85 -7.12 2.98 7.10
N GLU A 86 -8.03 3.96 7.23
CA GLU A 86 -9.29 3.80 7.97
C GLU A 86 -10.17 2.73 7.34
N LYS A 87 -10.47 2.84 6.05
CA LYS A 87 -11.32 1.87 5.33
C LYS A 87 -10.79 0.46 5.41
N MET A 88 -9.48 0.29 5.25
CA MET A 88 -8.84 -1.02 5.31
C MET A 88 -8.82 -1.56 6.74
N GLY A 89 -8.57 -0.69 7.73
CA GLY A 89 -8.68 -1.04 9.15
C GLY A 89 -10.09 -1.51 9.52
N ASP A 90 -11.13 -0.84 9.06
CA ASP A 90 -12.52 -1.24 9.30
C ASP A 90 -12.87 -2.58 8.64
N ALA A 91 -12.31 -2.85 7.46
CA ALA A 91 -12.49 -4.13 6.78
C ALA A 91 -11.81 -5.29 7.54
N LEU A 92 -10.62 -5.03 8.08
CA LEU A 92 -9.90 -5.97 8.93
C LEU A 92 -10.61 -6.17 10.27
N ASP A 93 -11.15 -5.13 10.89
CA ASP A 93 -11.97 -5.25 12.10
C ASP A 93 -13.13 -6.23 11.94
N ARG A 94 -13.83 -6.19 10.80
CA ARG A 94 -14.91 -7.16 10.49
C ARG A 94 -14.42 -8.60 10.31
N SER A 95 -13.12 -8.77 10.06
CA SER A 95 -12.46 -10.05 9.84
C SER A 95 -11.85 -10.62 11.11
N HIS A 96 -11.60 -9.80 12.13
CA HIS A 96 -11.06 -10.22 13.42
C HIS A 96 -12.15 -10.29 14.50
N SER A 97 -11.93 -11.09 15.54
CA SER A 97 -12.87 -11.18 16.67
C SER A 97 -12.82 -9.95 17.59
N THR A 98 -11.69 -9.22 17.58
CA THR A 98 -11.47 -8.03 18.42
C THR A 98 -10.53 -7.06 17.70
N ALA A 99 -10.59 -5.77 18.02
CA ALA A 99 -9.68 -4.74 17.48
C ALA A 99 -8.21 -4.88 17.93
N ARG A 100 -7.88 -5.83 18.81
CA ARG A 100 -6.50 -6.07 19.30
C ARG A 100 -5.51 -6.42 18.19
N TRP A 101 -6.00 -6.86 17.03
CA TRP A 101 -5.16 -7.14 15.86
C TRP A 101 -4.39 -5.90 15.40
N ARG A 102 -4.92 -4.67 15.58
CA ARG A 102 -4.22 -3.45 15.20
C ARG A 102 -2.88 -3.32 15.92
N ASP A 103 -2.84 -3.67 17.19
CA ASP A 103 -1.64 -3.60 18.04
C ASP A 103 -0.77 -4.88 17.97
N HIS A 104 -1.36 -6.01 17.56
CA HIS A 104 -0.71 -7.34 17.61
C HIS A 104 -0.67 -8.05 16.25
N HIS A 105 -0.74 -7.30 15.15
CA HIS A 105 -0.66 -7.87 13.81
C HIS A 105 0.72 -8.49 13.59
N VAL A 106 0.77 -9.58 12.82
CA VAL A 106 2.04 -10.27 12.56
C VAL A 106 2.86 -9.39 11.63
N THR A 107 3.96 -8.83 12.12
CA THR A 107 4.90 -8.06 11.29
C THR A 107 5.83 -9.03 10.56
N MET A 108 5.76 -9.05 9.23
CA MET A 108 6.63 -9.90 8.40
C MET A 108 8.04 -9.28 8.27
N PRO A 109 9.11 -10.08 8.00
CA PRO A 109 10.47 -9.56 7.85
C PRO A 109 10.60 -8.42 6.83
N SER A 110 9.93 -8.54 5.68
CA SER A 110 9.87 -7.49 4.65
C SER A 110 9.21 -6.20 5.13
N MET A 111 8.27 -6.28 6.08
CA MET A 111 7.67 -5.08 6.70
C MET A 111 8.67 -4.38 7.63
N LEU A 112 9.53 -5.13 8.34
CA LEU A 112 10.61 -4.53 9.12
C LEU A 112 11.62 -3.81 8.22
N GLN A 113 11.96 -4.40 7.07
CA GLN A 113 12.83 -3.76 6.08
C GLN A 113 12.17 -2.49 5.51
N PHE A 114 10.88 -2.57 5.16
CA PHE A 114 10.12 -1.42 4.69
C PHE A 114 10.08 -0.29 5.72
N ARG A 115 9.81 -0.59 7.00
CA ARG A 115 9.80 0.42 8.07
C ARG A 115 11.16 1.10 8.23
N ARG A 116 12.26 0.37 8.11
CA ARG A 116 13.62 0.96 8.13
C ARG A 116 13.82 1.88 6.95
N GLN A 117 13.47 1.44 5.74
CA GLN A 117 13.57 2.27 4.54
C GLN A 117 12.78 3.59 4.68
N VAL A 118 11.54 3.52 5.17
CA VAL A 118 10.71 4.72 5.38
C VAL A 118 11.30 5.62 6.46
N ALA A 119 11.83 5.06 7.54
CA ALA A 119 12.51 5.83 8.58
C ALA A 119 13.75 6.55 8.02
N ASP A 120 14.56 5.86 7.21
CA ASP A 120 15.73 6.47 6.57
C ASP A 120 15.33 7.60 5.60
N MET A 121 14.24 7.45 4.84
CA MET A 121 13.70 8.51 3.97
C MET A 121 13.22 9.73 4.76
N ASP A 122 12.47 9.46 5.83
CA ASP A 122 11.93 10.46 6.74
C ASP A 122 13.05 11.24 7.45
N GLU A 123 14.08 10.56 7.94
CA GLU A 123 15.28 11.18 8.52
C GLU A 123 16.03 12.09 7.53
N ARG A 124 16.06 11.71 6.25
CA ARG A 124 16.66 12.53 5.18
C ARG A 124 15.76 13.65 4.68
N GLY A 125 14.49 13.70 5.09
CA GLY A 125 13.51 14.64 4.53
C GLY A 125 13.16 14.36 3.06
N ASP A 126 13.33 13.11 2.61
CA ASP A 126 13.19 12.70 1.21
C ASP A 126 11.71 12.51 0.82
N LEU A 127 11.06 13.64 0.55
CA LEU A 127 9.63 13.66 0.26
C LEU A 127 9.28 12.99 -1.07
N VAL A 128 10.15 13.08 -2.08
CA VAL A 128 9.97 12.43 -3.38
C VAL A 128 9.92 10.91 -3.20
N ALA A 129 10.84 10.33 -2.43
CA ALA A 129 10.84 8.90 -2.12
C ALA A 129 9.58 8.48 -1.34
N LEU A 130 9.19 9.24 -0.30
CA LEU A 130 7.98 8.95 0.49
C LEU A 130 6.72 8.95 -0.39
N VAL A 131 6.62 9.88 -1.35
CA VAL A 131 5.52 9.94 -2.31
C VAL A 131 5.56 8.75 -3.26
N ALA A 132 6.72 8.37 -3.80
CA ALA A 132 6.87 7.20 -4.68
C ALA A 132 6.39 5.91 -3.98
N HIS A 133 6.82 5.68 -2.74
CA HIS A 133 6.40 4.50 -1.97
C HIS A 133 4.91 4.52 -1.65
N SER A 134 4.33 5.69 -1.43
CA SER A 134 2.88 5.86 -1.23
C SER A 134 2.08 5.54 -2.49
N VAL A 135 2.55 5.97 -3.66
CA VAL A 135 1.96 5.63 -4.96
C VAL A 135 1.90 4.12 -5.15
N VAL A 136 3.02 3.41 -4.96
CA VAL A 136 3.06 1.95 -5.10
C VAL A 136 2.15 1.25 -4.09
N ARG A 137 2.12 1.74 -2.84
CA ARG A 137 1.29 1.13 -1.79
C ARG A 137 -0.20 1.31 -2.07
N LEU A 138 -0.62 2.51 -2.48
CA LEU A 138 -2.00 2.78 -2.89
C LEU A 138 -2.40 1.95 -4.12
N ALA A 139 -1.51 1.82 -5.11
CA ALA A 139 -1.72 0.93 -6.25
C ALA A 139 -1.92 -0.53 -5.82
N ALA A 140 -1.10 -1.00 -4.87
CA ALA A 140 -1.19 -2.38 -4.38
C ALA A 140 -2.50 -2.65 -3.64
N VAL A 141 -2.94 -1.72 -2.79
CA VAL A 141 -4.24 -1.82 -2.10
C VAL A 141 -5.40 -1.74 -3.09
N GLY A 142 -5.32 -0.85 -4.09
CA GLY A 142 -6.31 -0.73 -5.16
C GLY A 142 -6.39 -1.97 -6.07
N ALA A 143 -5.30 -2.74 -6.17
CA ALA A 143 -5.27 -4.02 -6.86
C ALA A 143 -5.73 -5.19 -5.99
N CYS A 144 -5.73 -5.07 -4.66
CA CYS A 144 -6.15 -6.13 -3.76
C CYS A 144 -7.66 -6.42 -3.84
N PRO A 145 -8.10 -7.66 -3.58
CA PRO A 145 -9.51 -8.07 -3.70
C PRO A 145 -10.31 -7.65 -2.45
N VAL A 146 -10.03 -6.45 -1.94
CA VAL A 146 -10.80 -5.83 -0.85
C VAL A 146 -12.09 -5.25 -1.45
N PRO A 147 -13.20 -5.20 -0.71
CA PRO A 147 -14.47 -4.70 -1.20
C PRO A 147 -14.39 -3.18 -1.17
N SER A 148 -13.75 -2.62 -2.19
CA SER A 148 -13.97 -1.24 -2.58
C SER A 148 -14.89 -1.27 -3.79
N LYS A 149 -15.90 -0.39 -3.82
CA LYS A 149 -16.65 -0.21 -5.06
C LYS A 149 -15.64 0.22 -6.11
N ALA A 150 -15.68 -0.42 -7.28
CA ALA A 150 -14.79 -0.11 -8.39
C ALA A 150 -14.82 1.42 -8.64
N GLY A 151 -13.67 2.09 -8.48
CA GLY A 151 -13.52 3.54 -8.66
C GLY A 151 -13.28 4.37 -7.40
N GLU A 152 -13.30 3.79 -6.18
CA GLU A 152 -13.13 4.58 -4.93
C GLU A 152 -11.67 4.81 -4.48
N MET A 153 -10.69 4.12 -5.06
CA MET A 153 -9.27 4.36 -4.78
C MET A 153 -8.59 4.97 -6.00
N SER A 154 -8.36 6.28 -5.97
CA SER A 154 -7.50 7.00 -6.90
C SER A 154 -6.17 7.32 -6.23
N ILE A 155 -5.08 7.23 -6.99
CA ILE A 155 -3.80 7.80 -6.60
C ILE A 155 -3.89 9.29 -6.97
N PRO A 156 -3.71 10.23 -6.03
CA PRO A 156 -3.73 11.66 -6.32
C PRO A 156 -2.63 12.06 -7.30
N ALA A 157 -2.77 13.23 -7.92
CA ALA A 157 -1.72 13.79 -8.76
C ALA A 157 -0.44 14.02 -7.94
N VAL A 158 0.71 13.74 -8.52
CA VAL A 158 2.02 13.95 -7.90
C VAL A 158 2.57 15.27 -8.40
N THR A 159 2.70 16.26 -7.51
CA THR A 159 3.16 17.62 -7.85
C THR A 159 4.48 18.02 -7.19
N ILE A 160 5.11 17.11 -6.44
CA ILE A 160 6.33 17.39 -5.69
C ILE A 160 7.61 17.35 -6.56
N VAL A 161 7.55 16.77 -7.75
CA VAL A 161 8.70 16.62 -8.65
C VAL A 161 8.91 17.91 -9.45
N ARG A 162 10.07 18.55 -9.31
CA ARG A 162 10.36 19.89 -9.84
C ARG A 162 11.44 19.91 -10.92
N ASP A 163 12.33 18.92 -10.94
CA ASP A 163 13.47 18.86 -11.84
C ASP A 163 13.79 17.41 -12.27
N GLU A 164 14.67 17.27 -13.26
CA GLU A 164 15.03 15.98 -13.87
C GLU A 164 15.68 15.02 -12.87
N GLU A 165 16.49 15.52 -11.92
CA GLU A 165 17.11 14.69 -10.88
C GLU A 165 16.06 14.09 -9.94
N GLN A 166 15.03 14.87 -9.58
CA GLN A 166 13.90 14.39 -8.80
C GLN A 166 13.01 13.42 -9.59
N GLU A 167 12.87 13.62 -10.91
CA GLU A 167 12.13 12.68 -11.77
C GLU A 167 12.84 11.32 -11.84
N GLU A 168 14.17 11.31 -12.03
CA GLU A 168 14.98 10.09 -12.01
C GLU A 168 14.89 9.40 -10.65
N HIS A 169 15.08 10.14 -9.55
CA HIS A 169 14.95 9.63 -8.18
C HIS A 169 13.55 9.06 -7.90
N PHE A 170 12.51 9.74 -8.36
CA PHE A 170 11.14 9.25 -8.24
C PHE A 170 10.96 7.90 -8.95
N ALA A 171 11.49 7.74 -10.17
CA ALA A 171 11.43 6.49 -10.92
C ALA A 171 12.22 5.34 -10.25
N GLU A 172 13.39 5.65 -9.69
CA GLU A 172 14.18 4.70 -8.90
C GLU A 172 13.41 4.23 -7.67
N GLU A 173 12.80 5.15 -6.93
CA GLU A 173 12.06 4.82 -5.72
C GLU A 173 10.75 4.09 -5.99
N LEU A 174 10.07 4.35 -7.13
CA LEU A 174 8.95 3.52 -7.58
C LEU A 174 9.41 2.06 -7.78
N SER A 175 10.58 1.86 -8.39
CA SER A 175 11.14 0.53 -8.62
C SER A 175 11.54 -0.16 -7.31
N ALA A 176 12.18 0.57 -6.38
CA ALA A 176 12.52 0.05 -5.06
C ALA A 176 11.27 -0.33 -4.25
N ALA A 177 10.23 0.51 -4.28
CA ALA A 177 8.96 0.27 -3.62
C ALA A 177 8.25 -0.99 -4.16
N LEU A 178 8.30 -1.23 -5.48
CA LEU A 178 7.75 -2.45 -6.09
C LEU A 178 8.41 -3.72 -5.54
N VAL A 179 9.74 -3.73 -5.42
CA VAL A 179 10.48 -4.89 -4.89
C VAL A 179 10.07 -5.18 -3.44
N LEU A 180 10.03 -4.15 -2.59
CA LEU A 180 9.62 -4.30 -1.19
C LEU A 180 8.16 -4.76 -1.07
N MET A 181 7.26 -4.22 -1.90
CA MET A 181 5.86 -4.60 -1.93
C MET A 181 5.68 -6.09 -2.29
N MET A 182 6.40 -6.58 -3.29
CA MET A 182 6.34 -7.98 -3.70
C MET A 182 6.93 -8.93 -2.65
N ALA A 183 7.93 -8.49 -1.89
CA ALA A 183 8.52 -9.26 -0.80
C ALA A 183 7.50 -9.60 0.30
N HIS A 184 6.50 -8.75 0.56
CA HIS A 184 5.45 -9.04 1.54
C HIS A 184 4.62 -10.27 1.17
N GLY A 185 4.25 -10.40 -0.11
CA GLY A 185 3.51 -11.57 -0.59
C GLY A 185 4.31 -12.86 -0.42
N SER A 186 5.61 -12.81 -0.76
CA SER A 186 6.53 -13.93 -0.59
C SER A 186 6.68 -14.35 0.87
N ASP A 187 6.81 -13.39 1.79
CA ASP A 187 6.90 -13.67 3.23
C ASP A 187 5.66 -14.35 3.77
N VAL A 188 4.47 -13.87 3.39
CA VAL A 188 3.20 -14.50 3.80
C VAL A 188 3.12 -15.93 3.28
N VAL A 189 3.42 -16.16 2.00
CA VAL A 189 3.36 -17.50 1.40
C VAL A 189 4.29 -18.47 2.13
N ARG A 190 5.50 -18.00 2.49
CA ARG A 190 6.48 -18.75 3.27
C ARG A 190 6.01 -19.04 4.69
N ALA A 191 5.51 -18.02 5.41
CA ALA A 191 5.05 -18.16 6.79
C ALA A 191 3.88 -19.16 6.94
N TYR A 192 3.05 -19.26 5.90
CA TYR A 192 1.87 -20.14 5.86
C TYR A 192 2.06 -21.34 4.93
N GLN A 193 3.30 -21.75 4.67
CA GLN A 193 3.60 -22.97 3.91
C GLN A 193 3.22 -24.22 4.73
N GLY A 194 2.60 -25.21 4.09
CA GLY A 194 2.25 -26.48 4.73
C GLY A 194 1.07 -26.44 5.72
N GLN A 195 0.51 -25.26 6.01
CA GLN A 195 -0.69 -25.14 6.85
C GLN A 195 -1.95 -25.54 6.07
N LYS A 196 -2.73 -26.49 6.62
CA LYS A 196 -3.97 -26.97 6.00
C LYS A 196 -5.11 -25.97 6.19
N ARG A 197 -6.01 -25.89 5.20
CA ARG A 197 -7.24 -25.08 5.22
C ARG A 197 -8.09 -25.21 6.51
N ALA A 198 -8.01 -26.36 7.18
CA ALA A 198 -8.82 -26.71 8.35
C ALA A 198 -8.22 -26.25 9.70
N SER A 199 -6.99 -25.74 9.76
CA SER A 199 -6.38 -25.30 11.03
C SER A 199 -6.75 -23.88 11.45
N SER A 200 -7.49 -23.12 10.64
CA SER A 200 -8.12 -21.86 11.07
C SER A 200 -9.60 -22.12 11.33
N CYS A 201 -10.07 -21.82 12.54
CA CYS A 201 -11.45 -22.02 12.97
C CYS A 201 -12.46 -21.68 11.87
N ALA A 202 -13.38 -22.62 11.60
CA ALA A 202 -14.36 -22.61 10.50
C ALA A 202 -15.37 -21.44 10.53
N VAL A 203 -15.19 -20.44 11.40
CA VAL A 203 -16.14 -19.34 11.62
C VAL A 203 -15.89 -18.15 10.68
N THR A 204 -14.68 -17.96 10.14
CA THR A 204 -14.35 -16.66 9.52
C THR A 204 -14.36 -16.62 7.98
N ALA A 205 -14.34 -17.78 7.30
CA ALA A 205 -14.36 -17.82 5.83
C ALA A 205 -15.75 -17.55 5.20
N ALA A 206 -16.84 -17.72 5.96
CA ALA A 206 -18.18 -17.29 5.57
C ALA A 206 -18.37 -15.78 5.81
N MET A 207 -17.83 -15.26 6.91
CA MET A 207 -17.89 -13.83 7.26
C MET A 207 -17.09 -12.97 6.28
N ILE A 208 -15.91 -13.40 5.83
CA ILE A 208 -15.15 -12.68 4.79
C ILE A 208 -15.82 -12.81 3.41
N ARG A 209 -16.42 -13.95 3.04
CA ARG A 209 -17.16 -14.03 1.77
C ARG A 209 -18.39 -13.11 1.74
N ASN A 210 -18.99 -12.81 2.90
CA ASN A 210 -20.02 -11.79 3.02
C ASN A 210 -19.45 -10.38 3.17
N ALA A 211 -18.25 -10.21 3.72
CA ALA A 211 -17.61 -8.90 3.84
C ALA A 211 -16.94 -8.43 2.53
N LEU A 212 -16.51 -9.37 1.67
CA LEU A 212 -15.88 -9.17 0.35
C LEU A 212 -16.89 -9.21 -0.82
N ARG A 213 -18.18 -9.35 -0.53
CA ARG A 213 -19.27 -9.07 -1.47
C ARG A 213 -19.78 -7.67 -1.20
#